data_AF-A0A1F3Y9H8-F1
#
_entry.id   AF-A0A1F3Y9H8-F1
#
_cell.length_a   1.000
_cell.length_b   1.000
_cell.length_c   1.000
_cell.angle_alpha   90.00
_cell.angle_beta   90.00
_cell.angle_gamma   90.00
#
_symmetry.space_group_name_H-M   'P 1'
#
loop_
_entity.id
_entity.type
_entity.pdbx_description
1 polymer ?
#
loop_
_entity_poly.entity_id
_entity_poly.type
_entity_poly.pdbx_seq_one_letter_code
_entity_poly.pdbx_strand_id
1 'polypeptide(L)'
;MGRSLRRGVLFTLLFAGVAAPAAADPVLMFLLGVARQMVESHVARSRAAPTPELVPETSRAYPGTSVEPEHLRRLIDDSFLYLSDGQRREIFDSLHRALSDPKNAAVRGAMIEYFATKALTVRAAQIRLSQMSWREKELLAGEFKKEIGSLSAEDQTELGELLRSGLLPVPNDLNQLLLAAFDAR
;
A
#
# COMPACT_ATOMS: atom_id res chain seq x y z
N MET A 1 10.11 -25.92 -18.82
CA MET A 1 10.94 -24.89 -18.16
C MET A 1 10.90 -23.63 -19.02
N GLY A 2 10.58 -22.45 -18.46
CA GLY A 2 10.66 -21.20 -19.24
C GLY A 2 9.57 -20.13 -19.02
N ARG A 3 8.76 -20.18 -17.95
CA ARG A 3 7.72 -19.14 -17.70
C ARG A 3 7.98 -18.21 -16.52
N SER A 4 9.04 -18.42 -15.75
CA SER A 4 9.35 -17.62 -14.56
C SER A 4 10.25 -16.40 -14.82
N LEU A 5 10.86 -16.29 -16.02
CA LEU A 5 11.80 -15.19 -16.33
C LEU A 5 11.16 -13.90 -16.87
N ARG A 6 9.86 -13.92 -17.22
CA ARG A 6 9.21 -12.76 -17.88
C ARG A 6 8.60 -11.73 -16.92
N ARG A 7 8.49 -12.00 -15.61
CA ARG A 7 7.94 -11.04 -14.64
C ARG A 7 8.99 -10.11 -14.03
N GLY A 8 10.27 -10.45 -14.10
CA GLY A 8 11.36 -9.63 -13.54
C GLY A 8 11.87 -8.50 -14.45
N VAL A 9 11.57 -8.53 -15.75
CA VAL A 9 12.11 -7.55 -16.72
C VAL A 9 11.13 -6.37 -16.95
N LEU A 10 9.85 -6.53 -16.62
CA LEU A 10 8.86 -5.45 -16.75
C LEU A 10 9.03 -4.35 -15.67
N PHE A 11 9.66 -4.67 -14.54
CA PHE A 11 9.91 -3.71 -13.46
C PHE A 11 11.05 -2.72 -13.80
N THR A 12 11.99 -3.11 -14.67
CA THR A 12 13.15 -2.30 -15.03
C THR A 12 12.89 -1.39 -16.23
N LEU A 13 11.92 -1.72 -17.09
CA LEU A 13 11.64 -0.97 -18.32
C LEU A 13 10.72 0.25 -18.14
N LEU A 14 10.04 0.39 -17.00
CA LEU A 14 9.16 1.55 -16.73
C LEU A 14 9.88 2.75 -16.08
N PHE A 15 11.17 2.62 -15.75
CA PHE A 15 12.00 3.71 -15.22
C PHE A 15 13.02 4.29 -16.21
N ALA A 16 13.17 3.71 -17.41
CA ALA A 16 14.17 4.13 -18.40
C ALA A 16 13.63 5.02 -19.54
N GLY A 17 12.37 5.46 -19.46
CA GLY A 17 11.74 6.29 -20.48
C GLY A 17 11.60 7.74 -20.07
N VAL A 18 12.69 8.52 -20.11
CA VAL A 18 12.61 9.98 -20.15
C VAL A 18 12.09 10.37 -21.54
N ALA A 19 10.79 10.51 -21.67
CA ALA A 19 10.16 11.29 -22.73
C ALA A 19 8.80 11.79 -22.20
N ALA A 20 8.76 13.05 -21.77
CA ALA A 20 7.50 13.76 -21.55
C ALA A 20 6.70 13.74 -22.87
N PRO A 21 5.38 13.48 -22.82
CA PRO A 21 4.48 14.61 -22.63
C PRO A 21 3.28 14.32 -21.70
N ALA A 22 2.70 15.41 -21.19
CA ALA A 22 1.58 15.51 -20.25
C ALA A 22 1.92 15.11 -18.80
N ALA A 23 1.95 16.12 -17.94
CA ALA A 23 2.15 16.02 -16.52
C ALA A 23 1.02 15.22 -15.84
N ALA A 24 1.12 13.89 -15.84
CA ALA A 24 0.44 13.10 -14.83
C ALA A 24 1.06 13.50 -13.48
N ASP A 25 0.25 14.07 -12.57
CA ASP A 25 0.71 14.46 -11.24
C ASP A 25 1.47 13.27 -10.60
N PRO A 26 2.73 13.46 -10.15
CA PRO A 26 3.48 12.42 -9.45
C PRO A 26 2.70 11.76 -8.30
N VAL A 27 1.78 12.50 -7.69
CA VAL A 27 0.86 12.01 -6.67
C VAL A 27 -0.17 11.05 -7.25
N LEU A 28 -0.78 11.38 -8.38
CA LEU A 28 -1.75 10.52 -9.06
C LEU A 28 -1.10 9.24 -9.57
N MET A 29 0.11 9.35 -10.13
CA MET A 29 0.92 8.18 -10.51
C MET A 29 1.26 7.30 -9.32
N PHE A 30 1.57 7.89 -8.17
CA PHE A 30 1.78 7.15 -6.92
C PHE A 30 0.51 6.45 -6.45
N LEU A 31 -0.64 7.15 -6.42
CA LEU A 31 -1.92 6.59 -5.98
C LEU A 31 -2.36 5.42 -6.86
N LEU A 32 -2.25 5.56 -8.18
CA LEU A 32 -2.55 4.48 -9.12
C LEU A 32 -1.57 3.31 -8.98
N GLY A 33 -0.28 3.60 -8.75
CA GLY A 33 0.73 2.58 -8.47
C GLY A 33 0.44 1.79 -7.20
N VAL A 34 0.03 2.46 -6.12
CA VAL A 34 -0.34 1.81 -4.87
C VAL A 34 -1.63 1.00 -5.02
N ALA A 35 -2.67 1.57 -5.64
CA ALA A 35 -3.93 0.88 -5.89
C ALA A 35 -3.68 -0.45 -6.63
N ARG A 36 -2.89 -0.41 -7.71
CA ARG A 36 -2.49 -1.59 -8.48
C ARG A 36 -1.72 -2.62 -7.64
N GLN A 37 -0.80 -2.21 -6.78
CA GLN A 37 -0.09 -3.15 -5.90
C GLN A 37 -1.04 -3.80 -4.88
N MET A 38 -2.03 -3.07 -4.39
CA MET A 38 -3.04 -3.62 -3.48
C MET A 38 -3.90 -4.66 -4.18
N VAL A 39 -4.33 -4.37 -5.41
CA VAL A 39 -5.06 -5.30 -6.30
C VAL A 39 -4.31 -6.61 -6.46
N GLU A 40 -3.05 -6.54 -6.90
CA GLU A 40 -2.21 -7.73 -7.11
C GLU A 40 -2.01 -8.55 -5.81
N SER A 41 -1.99 -7.87 -4.66
CA SER A 41 -1.81 -8.50 -3.36
C SER A 41 -3.09 -9.09 -2.76
N HIS A 42 -4.27 -8.62 -3.19
CA HIS A 42 -5.57 -9.09 -2.71
C HIS A 42 -5.95 -10.42 -3.38
N VAL A 43 -5.65 -10.55 -4.68
CA VAL A 43 -5.78 -11.81 -5.44
C VAL A 43 -4.93 -12.94 -4.83
N ALA A 44 -3.79 -12.61 -4.23
CA ALA A 44 -2.91 -13.59 -3.56
C ALA A 44 -3.41 -14.02 -2.17
N ARG A 45 -4.29 -13.25 -1.52
CA ARG A 45 -4.63 -13.41 -0.09
C ARG A 45 -5.90 -14.21 0.20
N SER A 46 -6.61 -14.69 -0.81
CA SER A 46 -7.90 -15.39 -0.64
C SER A 46 -7.81 -16.86 -0.19
N ARG A 47 -6.66 -17.34 0.33
CA ARG A 47 -6.51 -18.70 0.89
C ARG A 47 -5.49 -18.74 2.03
N ALA A 48 -5.89 -18.38 3.24
CA ALA A 48 -5.38 -18.96 4.49
C ALA A 48 -6.06 -18.28 5.69
N ALA A 49 -6.81 -19.05 6.49
CA ALA A 49 -7.13 -18.68 7.86
C ALA A 49 -6.18 -19.44 8.79
N PRO A 50 -5.44 -18.78 9.72
CA PRO A 50 -4.64 -19.48 10.70
C PRO A 50 -5.29 -19.48 12.10
N THR A 51 -5.20 -20.64 12.75
CA THR A 51 -5.49 -20.92 14.17
C THR A 51 -4.46 -20.20 15.08
N PRO A 52 -4.84 -19.70 16.28
CA PRO A 52 -3.88 -19.06 17.17
C PRO A 52 -3.08 -20.09 18.00
N GLU A 53 -1.75 -20.02 17.93
CA GLU A 53 -0.82 -20.68 18.85
C GLU A 53 -0.17 -19.61 19.75
N LEU A 54 -0.24 -19.81 21.07
CA LEU A 54 0.39 -18.95 22.08
C LEU A 54 1.89 -19.30 22.20
N VAL A 55 2.76 -18.33 21.98
CA VAL A 55 4.24 -18.47 22.08
C VAL A 55 4.75 -17.65 23.28
N PRO A 56 5.69 -18.16 24.11
CA PRO A 56 6.20 -17.43 25.27
C PRO A 56 7.19 -16.33 24.90
N GLU A 57 7.14 -15.21 25.63
CA GLU A 57 8.08 -14.09 25.54
C GLU A 57 9.48 -14.47 26.06
N THR A 58 10.54 -14.13 25.31
CA THR A 58 11.53 -13.10 25.67
C THR A 58 12.68 -13.09 24.65
N SER A 59 12.42 -12.49 23.50
CA SER A 59 13.45 -11.79 22.73
C SER A 59 12.87 -10.41 22.47
N ARG A 60 13.51 -9.34 22.99
CA ARG A 60 13.03 -7.96 22.79
C ARG A 60 13.01 -7.58 21.31
N ALA A 61 13.88 -8.18 20.52
CA ALA A 61 13.98 -7.97 19.08
C ALA A 61 13.66 -9.25 18.30
N TYR A 62 13.29 -9.10 17.03
CA TYR A 62 13.18 -10.26 16.15
C TYR A 62 14.53 -10.98 16.03
N PRO A 63 14.55 -12.33 15.90
CA PRO A 63 15.81 -13.07 15.86
C PRO A 63 16.77 -12.54 14.78
N GLY A 64 18.04 -12.35 15.12
CA GLY A 64 19.04 -11.87 14.16
C GLY A 64 18.85 -10.41 13.69
N THR A 65 17.99 -9.62 14.34
CA THR A 65 17.85 -8.18 14.10
C THR A 65 17.92 -7.41 15.42
N SER A 66 18.09 -6.09 15.34
CA SER A 66 17.96 -5.17 16.49
C SER A 66 16.56 -4.58 16.63
N VAL A 67 15.60 -5.00 15.80
CA VAL A 67 14.29 -4.35 15.69
C VAL A 67 13.30 -5.03 16.62
N GLU A 68 12.76 -4.23 17.54
CA GLU A 68 11.71 -4.65 18.48
C GLU A 68 10.32 -4.63 17.82
N PRO A 69 9.41 -5.56 18.16
CA PRO A 69 8.03 -5.54 17.66
C PRO A 69 7.32 -4.20 17.89
N GLU A 70 7.55 -3.56 19.04
CA GLU A 70 6.96 -2.27 19.41
C GLU A 70 7.37 -1.15 18.43
N HIS A 71 8.59 -1.19 17.90
CA HIS A 71 9.04 -0.22 16.90
C HIS A 71 8.25 -0.36 15.60
N LEU A 72 8.00 -1.60 15.14
CA LEU A 72 7.19 -1.83 13.95
C LEU A 72 5.73 -1.45 14.17
N ARG A 73 5.20 -1.69 15.37
CA ARG A 73 3.84 -1.28 15.73
C ARG A 73 3.67 0.24 15.69
N ARG A 74 4.57 1.00 16.32
CA ARG A 74 4.55 2.47 16.26
C ARG A 74 4.69 2.98 14.83
N LEU A 75 5.56 2.38 14.03
CA LEU A 75 5.71 2.75 12.63
C LEU A 75 4.41 2.53 11.85
N ILE A 76 3.69 1.43 12.10
CA ILE A 76 2.38 1.18 11.48
C ILE A 76 1.38 2.25 11.90
N ASP A 77 1.31 2.55 13.20
CA ASP A 77 0.40 3.55 13.75
C ASP A 77 0.68 4.95 13.17
N ASP A 78 1.94 5.31 13.01
CA ASP A 78 2.36 6.61 12.45
C ASP A 78 2.18 6.73 10.94
N SER A 79 2.29 5.63 10.20
CA SER A 79 2.34 5.64 8.73
C SER A 79 0.99 5.37 8.08
N PHE A 80 0.10 4.63 8.74
CA PHE A 80 -1.17 4.17 8.17
C PHE A 80 -2.37 4.79 8.90
N LEU A 81 -2.36 6.12 9.06
CA LEU A 81 -3.40 6.87 9.79
C LEU A 81 -4.80 6.74 9.16
N TYR A 82 -4.87 6.49 7.85
CA TYR A 82 -6.11 6.27 7.12
C TYR A 82 -6.79 4.93 7.43
N LEU A 83 -6.05 3.97 8.00
CA LEU A 83 -6.59 2.67 8.38
C LEU A 83 -7.26 2.75 9.76
N SER A 84 -8.18 1.83 10.03
CA SER A 84 -8.71 1.60 11.38
C SER A 84 -7.69 0.91 12.29
N ASP A 85 -7.88 0.98 13.61
CA ASP A 85 -7.08 0.23 14.58
C ASP A 85 -7.13 -1.29 14.35
N GLY A 86 -8.25 -1.81 13.85
CA GLY A 86 -8.37 -3.22 13.46
C GLY A 86 -7.42 -3.58 12.32
N GLN A 87 -7.47 -2.82 11.23
CA GLN A 87 -6.62 -3.04 10.05
C GLN A 87 -5.12 -2.85 10.36
N ARG A 88 -4.76 -1.85 11.17
CA ARG A 88 -3.37 -1.67 11.61
C ARG A 88 -2.86 -2.86 12.43
N ARG A 89 -3.70 -3.41 13.32
CA ARG A 89 -3.38 -4.64 14.06
C ARG A 89 -3.21 -5.84 13.13
N GLU A 90 -4.08 -6.02 12.15
CA GLU A 90 -3.95 -7.11 11.17
C GLU A 90 -2.64 -7.03 10.37
N ILE A 91 -2.22 -5.83 9.96
CA ILE A 91 -0.92 -5.61 9.30
C ILE A 91 0.21 -5.99 10.24
N PHE A 92 0.16 -5.54 11.50
CA PHE A 92 1.16 -5.87 12.51
C PHE A 92 1.23 -7.37 12.74
N ASP A 93 0.11 -8.05 12.98
CA ASP A 93 0.06 -9.47 13.27
C ASP A 93 0.58 -10.31 12.09
N SER A 94 0.24 -9.90 10.86
CA SER A 94 0.75 -10.55 9.65
C SER A 94 2.26 -10.38 9.50
N LEU A 95 2.77 -9.17 9.71
CA LEU A 95 4.20 -8.87 9.62
C LEU A 95 4.97 -9.58 10.74
N HIS A 96 4.48 -9.50 11.97
CA HIS A 96 5.06 -10.13 13.14
C HIS A 96 5.17 -11.65 12.93
N ARG A 97 4.10 -12.30 12.47
CA ARG A 97 4.12 -13.74 12.15
C ARG A 97 5.18 -14.07 11.10
N ALA A 98 5.27 -13.28 10.04
CA ALA A 98 6.25 -13.50 8.98
C ALA A 98 7.70 -13.32 9.47
N LEU A 99 7.95 -12.33 10.33
CA LEU A 99 9.28 -12.06 10.90
C LEU A 99 9.67 -13.09 11.98
N SER A 100 8.70 -13.63 12.71
CA SER A 100 8.92 -14.68 13.71
C SER A 100 9.14 -16.06 13.09
N ASP A 101 8.76 -16.28 11.82
CA ASP A 101 8.98 -17.56 11.13
C ASP A 101 10.50 -17.81 10.90
N PRO A 102 11.06 -18.93 11.39
CA PRO A 102 12.45 -19.31 11.12
C PRO A 102 12.79 -19.45 9.63
N LYS A 103 11.82 -19.80 8.78
CA LYS A 103 12.03 -19.92 7.32
C LYS A 103 12.44 -18.61 6.68
N ASN A 104 12.03 -17.48 7.27
CA ASN A 104 12.36 -16.15 6.80
C ASN A 104 13.66 -15.61 7.41
N ALA A 105 14.41 -16.40 8.17
CA ALA A 105 15.59 -15.91 8.89
C ALA A 105 16.62 -15.23 7.97
N ALA A 106 16.85 -15.78 6.79
CA ALA A 106 17.80 -15.22 5.82
C ALA A 106 17.35 -13.87 5.21
N VAL A 107 16.05 -13.61 5.16
CA VAL A 107 15.47 -12.42 4.50
C VAL A 107 14.85 -11.42 5.49
N ARG A 108 14.78 -11.77 6.77
CA ARG A 108 14.10 -10.99 7.82
C ARG A 108 14.55 -9.53 7.88
N GLY A 109 15.87 -9.28 7.84
CA GLY A 109 16.40 -7.92 7.83
C GLY A 109 15.91 -7.12 6.62
N ALA A 110 15.99 -7.70 5.42
CA ALA A 110 15.51 -7.07 4.20
C ALA A 110 13.99 -6.86 4.19
N MET A 111 13.21 -7.77 4.78
CA MET A 111 11.76 -7.61 4.94
C MET A 111 11.43 -6.39 5.82
N ILE A 112 12.14 -6.23 6.94
CA ILE A 112 11.97 -5.10 7.85
C ILE A 112 12.34 -3.79 7.14
N GLU A 113 13.49 -3.73 6.47
CA GLU A 113 13.95 -2.54 5.76
C GLU A 113 12.99 -2.14 4.63
N TYR A 114 12.55 -3.11 3.84
CA TYR A 114 11.57 -2.91 2.78
C TYR A 114 10.26 -2.36 3.33
N PHE A 115 9.73 -3.00 4.39
CA PHE A 115 8.50 -2.56 5.04
C PHE A 115 8.65 -1.14 5.58
N ALA A 116 9.76 -0.84 6.27
CA ALA A 116 10.03 0.48 6.83
C ALA A 116 10.06 1.57 5.76
N THR A 117 10.78 1.32 4.67
CA THR A 117 10.85 2.23 3.52
C THR A 117 9.47 2.51 2.93
N LYS A 118 8.63 1.48 2.78
CA LYS A 118 7.27 1.63 2.24
C LYS A 118 6.36 2.39 3.21
N ALA A 119 6.38 2.05 4.50
CA ALA A 119 5.60 2.75 5.51
C ALA A 119 5.95 4.26 5.56
N LEU A 120 7.24 4.60 5.51
CA LEU A 120 7.67 6.01 5.49
C LEU A 120 7.24 6.73 4.22
N THR A 121 7.28 6.06 3.07
CA THR A 121 6.81 6.61 1.79
C THR A 121 5.31 6.90 1.84
N VAL A 122 4.51 5.98 2.37
CA VAL A 122 3.06 6.16 2.56
C VAL A 122 2.78 7.34 3.47
N ARG A 123 3.51 7.47 4.59
CA ARG A 123 3.40 8.61 5.51
C ARG A 123 3.70 9.94 4.81
N ALA A 124 4.79 10.00 4.04
CA ALA A 124 5.17 11.21 3.32
C ALA A 124 4.10 11.62 2.29
N ALA A 125 3.53 10.65 1.57
CA ALA A 125 2.43 10.89 0.64
C ALA A 125 1.17 11.39 1.35
N GLN A 126 0.78 10.76 2.47
CA GLN A 126 -0.33 11.19 3.32
C GLN A 126 -0.18 12.64 3.78
N ILE A 127 1.00 13.00 4.29
CA ILE A 127 1.30 14.36 4.75
C ILE A 127 1.13 15.34 3.59
N ARG A 128 1.71 15.06 2.42
CA ARG A 128 1.58 15.91 1.24
C ARG A 128 0.12 16.09 0.81
N LEU A 129 -0.65 15.00 0.76
CA LEU A 129 -2.07 15.04 0.41
C LEU A 129 -2.91 15.81 1.44
N SER A 130 -2.56 15.70 2.73
CA SER A 130 -3.26 16.43 3.80
C SER A 130 -3.00 17.94 3.75
N GLN A 131 -1.83 18.35 3.21
CA GLN A 131 -1.44 19.74 3.05
C GLN A 131 -2.02 20.42 1.80
N MET A 132 -2.61 19.64 0.88
CA MET A 132 -3.29 20.20 -0.29
C MET A 132 -4.48 21.06 0.14
N SER A 133 -4.60 22.22 -0.51
CA SER A 133 -5.78 23.06 -0.42
C SER A 133 -7.02 22.34 -0.98
N TRP A 134 -8.20 22.78 -0.57
CA TRP A 134 -9.46 22.25 -1.09
C TRP A 134 -9.53 22.27 -2.62
N ARG A 135 -9.10 23.38 -3.24
CA ARG A 135 -9.06 23.55 -4.70
C ARG A 135 -8.15 22.53 -5.38
N GLU A 136 -6.99 22.23 -4.79
CA GLU A 136 -6.08 21.21 -5.34
C GLU A 136 -6.69 19.82 -5.24
N LYS A 137 -7.39 19.49 -4.16
CA LYS A 137 -8.12 18.22 -4.01
C LYS A 137 -9.24 18.08 -5.03
N GLU A 138 -9.99 19.15 -5.31
CA GLU A 138 -11.02 19.17 -6.36
C GLU A 138 -10.43 18.96 -7.75
N LEU A 139 -9.29 19.60 -8.06
CA LEU A 139 -8.58 19.40 -9.32
C LEU A 139 -8.13 17.94 -9.47
N LEU A 140 -7.53 17.37 -8.41
CA LEU A 140 -7.10 15.98 -8.39
C LEU A 140 -8.29 15.01 -8.59
N ALA A 141 -9.44 15.26 -7.95
CA ALA A 141 -10.65 14.46 -8.15
C ALA A 141 -11.19 14.57 -9.59
N GLY A 142 -11.09 15.76 -10.20
CA GLY A 142 -11.46 15.98 -11.59
C GLY A 142 -10.54 15.24 -12.57
N GLU A 143 -9.23 15.20 -12.31
CA GLU A 143 -8.27 14.41 -13.08
C GLU A 143 -8.50 12.92 -12.90
N PHE A 144 -8.70 12.47 -11.66
CA PHE A 144 -9.03 11.09 -11.33
C PHE A 144 -10.25 10.59 -12.12
N LYS A 145 -11.33 11.38 -12.20
CA LYS A 145 -12.52 11.04 -12.99
C LYS A 145 -12.19 10.76 -14.45
N LYS A 146 -11.29 11.54 -15.07
CA LYS A 146 -10.89 11.36 -16.47
C LYS A 146 -10.10 10.07 -16.65
N GLU A 147 -9.16 9.80 -15.74
CA GLU A 147 -8.28 8.64 -15.80
C GLU A 147 -9.03 7.32 -15.57
N ILE A 148 -10.03 7.29 -14.68
CA ILE A 148 -10.86 6.09 -14.46
C ILE A 148 -11.53 5.62 -15.76
N GLY A 149 -11.93 6.55 -16.64
CA GLY A 149 -12.55 6.20 -17.92
C GLY A 149 -11.65 5.38 -18.84
N SER A 150 -10.34 5.40 -18.62
CA SER A 150 -9.36 4.59 -19.37
C SER A 150 -9.13 3.19 -18.79
N LEU A 151 -9.60 2.92 -17.57
CA LEU A 151 -9.42 1.65 -16.88
C LEU A 151 -10.37 0.59 -17.42
N SER A 152 -9.97 -0.68 -17.32
CA SER A 152 -10.84 -1.82 -17.63
C SER A 152 -12.01 -1.91 -16.64
N ALA A 153 -13.11 -2.57 -17.01
CA ALA A 153 -14.26 -2.73 -16.12
C ALA A 153 -13.93 -3.49 -14.82
N GLU A 154 -12.97 -4.42 -14.88
CA GLU A 154 -12.46 -5.15 -13.72
C GLU A 154 -11.71 -4.21 -12.77
N ASP A 155 -10.71 -3.48 -13.29
CA ASP A 155 -9.94 -2.50 -12.51
C ASP A 155 -10.82 -1.41 -11.90
N GLN A 156 -11.84 -0.98 -12.64
CA GLN A 156 -12.82 -0.01 -12.15
C GLN A 156 -13.62 -0.56 -10.98
N THR A 157 -14.07 -1.80 -11.05
CA THR A 157 -14.85 -2.43 -9.96
C THR A 157 -14.02 -2.49 -8.69
N GLU A 158 -12.78 -2.96 -8.81
CA GLU A 158 -11.86 -3.10 -7.70
C GLU A 158 -11.44 -1.75 -7.09
N LEU A 159 -11.19 -0.74 -7.93
CA LEU A 159 -10.93 0.63 -7.47
C LEU A 159 -12.12 1.19 -6.68
N GLY A 160 -13.34 0.91 -7.11
CA GLY A 160 -14.55 1.28 -6.39
C GLY A 160 -14.66 0.63 -5.01
N GLU A 161 -14.28 -0.65 -4.90
CA GLU A 161 -14.22 -1.35 -3.62
C GLU A 161 -13.15 -0.76 -2.70
N LEU A 162 -11.97 -0.42 -3.22
CA LEU A 162 -10.90 0.22 -2.46
C LEU A 162 -11.30 1.60 -1.92
N LEU A 163 -11.98 2.40 -2.73
CA LEU A 163 -12.51 3.72 -2.32
C LEU A 163 -13.57 3.58 -1.22
N ARG A 164 -14.53 2.66 -1.39
CA ARG A 164 -15.61 2.44 -0.40
C ARG A 164 -15.11 1.85 0.91
N SER A 165 -14.08 1.01 0.84
CA SER A 165 -13.43 0.44 2.03
C SER A 165 -12.45 1.40 2.72
N GLY A 166 -12.19 2.58 2.13
CA GLY A 166 -11.25 3.56 2.68
C GLY A 166 -9.81 3.05 2.73
N LEU A 167 -9.47 2.07 1.88
CA LEU A 167 -8.17 1.40 1.90
C LEU A 167 -7.10 2.13 1.10
N LEU A 168 -7.45 3.18 0.35
CA LEU A 168 -6.47 4.01 -0.33
C LEU A 168 -5.71 4.87 0.70
N PRO A 169 -4.38 5.06 0.53
CA PRO A 169 -3.55 5.85 1.43
C PRO A 169 -3.76 7.36 1.25
N VAL A 170 -5.01 7.80 1.18
CA VAL A 170 -5.41 9.20 1.03
C VAL A 170 -6.08 9.69 2.32
N PRO A 171 -6.05 11.00 2.62
CA PRO A 171 -6.88 11.59 3.65
C PRO A 171 -8.37 11.33 3.40
N ASN A 172 -9.17 11.22 4.47
CA ASN A 172 -10.59 10.86 4.39
C ASN A 172 -11.40 11.85 3.53
N ASP A 173 -11.12 13.15 3.65
CA ASP A 173 -11.80 14.18 2.85
C ASP A 173 -11.52 14.03 1.35
N LEU A 174 -10.28 13.72 0.98
CA LEU A 174 -9.91 13.39 -0.39
C LEU A 174 -10.55 12.07 -0.85
N ASN A 175 -10.58 11.02 -0.01
CA ASN A 175 -11.24 9.76 -0.34
C ASN A 175 -12.71 9.98 -0.71
N GLN A 176 -13.41 10.85 0.02
CA GLN A 176 -14.81 11.19 -0.26
C GLN A 176 -14.96 11.92 -1.61
N LEU A 177 -14.06 12.85 -1.93
CA LEU A 177 -14.04 13.52 -3.23
C LEU A 177 -13.80 12.53 -4.39
N LEU A 178 -12.84 11.62 -4.22
CA LEU A 178 -12.54 10.60 -5.22
C LEU A 178 -13.70 9.61 -5.39
N LEU A 179 -14.34 9.19 -4.29
CA LEU A 179 -15.51 8.32 -4.34
C LEU A 179 -16.70 9.01 -5.02
N ALA A 180 -16.96 10.28 -4.70
CA ALA A 180 -18.00 11.06 -5.37
C ALA A 180 -17.71 11.21 -6.88
N ALA A 181 -16.45 11.47 -7.25
CA ALA A 181 -16.03 11.54 -8.64
C ALA A 181 -16.19 10.20 -9.38
N PHE A 182 -15.94 9.09 -8.69
CA PHE A 182 -16.13 7.74 -9.19
C PHE A 182 -17.60 7.36 -9.35
N ASP A 183 -18.50 7.76 -8.43
CA ASP A 183 -19.93 7.44 -8.53
C ASP A 183 -20.67 8.35 -9.53
N ALA A 184 -20.17 9.56 -9.81
CA ALA A 184 -20.75 10.52 -10.76
C ALA A 184 -20.38 10.27 -12.24
N ARG A 185 -19.93 9.07 -12.58
CA ARG A 185 -19.50 8.66 -13.93
C ARG A 185 -20.66 8.18 -14.80
#